data_AF-A0A0G3M224-F1
#
_entry.id   AF-A0A0G3M224-F1
#
_cell.length_a   1.000
_cell.length_b   1.000
_cell.length_c   1.000
_cell.angle_alpha   90.00
_cell.angle_beta   90.00
_cell.angle_gamma   90.00
#
_symmetry.space_group_name_H-M   'P 1'
#
loop_
_entity.id
_entity.type
_entity.pdbx_description
1 polymer ?
#
loop_
_entity_poly.entity_id
_entity_poly.type
_entity_poly.pdbx_seq_one_letter_code
_entity_poly.pdbx_strand_id
1 'polypeptide(L)'
;MKKLTLNLTVYGGISVLGIIFKLFKKGIADPVVEETKSGSFSYDFELEPDTEYDLYIIGSNPISENKRTFIKLDHDHFTFDPTSDKNPVTKTGKAYLVTYSFNTN
;
A
#
# COMPACT_ATOMS: atom_id res chain seq x y z
N MET A 1 11.95 0.37 16.91
CA MET A 1 10.86 0.70 15.95
C MET A 1 11.44 0.59 14.56
N LYS A 2 10.64 0.10 13.61
CA LYS A 2 10.99 -0.09 12.22
C LYS A 2 10.11 0.83 11.36
N LYS A 3 10.66 1.37 10.28
CA LYS A 3 9.93 2.32 9.43
C LYS A 3 9.57 1.70 8.10
N LEU A 4 8.35 1.97 7.67
CA LEU A 4 7.84 1.67 6.35
C LEU A 4 7.21 2.94 5.79
N THR A 5 7.54 3.31 4.57
CA THR A 5 6.89 4.43 3.87
C THR A 5 6.15 3.90 2.67
N LEU A 6 4.83 4.12 2.63
CA LEU A 6 3.99 3.90 1.46
C LEU A 6 4.01 5.15 0.58
N ASN A 7 4.68 5.04 -0.57
CA ASN A 7 4.70 6.03 -1.62
C ASN A 7 3.72 5.65 -2.72
N LEU A 8 2.66 6.44 -2.91
CA LEU A 8 1.65 6.22 -3.93
C LEU A 8 1.56 7.43 -4.85
N THR A 9 1.74 7.20 -6.15
CA THR A 9 1.63 8.24 -7.18
C THR A 9 0.51 7.91 -8.15
N VAL A 10 -0.50 8.79 -8.23
CA VAL A 10 -1.61 8.70 -9.18
C VAL A 10 -1.30 9.55 -10.41
N TYR A 11 -1.44 8.97 -11.59
CA TYR A 11 -1.23 9.66 -12.88
C TYR A 11 -2.55 9.84 -13.61
N GLY A 12 -2.70 11.01 -14.25
CA GLY A 12 -3.86 11.32 -15.09
C GLY A 12 -5.11 11.71 -14.29
N GLY A 13 -4.96 12.21 -13.07
CA GLY A 13 -6.04 12.76 -12.24
C GLY A 13 -6.00 12.26 -10.79
N ILE A 14 -7.18 12.09 -10.20
CA ILE A 14 -7.40 11.54 -8.85
C ILE A 14 -8.19 10.23 -8.91
N SER A 15 -8.07 9.42 -7.87
CA SER A 15 -8.89 8.23 -7.72
C SER A 15 -10.36 8.59 -7.55
N VAL A 16 -11.24 7.93 -8.30
CA VAL A 16 -12.69 8.22 -8.31
C VAL A 16 -13.36 7.76 -7.01
N LEU A 17 -12.98 6.58 -6.53
CA LEU A 17 -13.55 5.95 -5.34
C LEU A 17 -12.67 6.14 -4.09
N GLY A 18 -11.59 6.92 -4.22
CA GLY A 18 -10.54 6.98 -3.22
C GLY A 18 -9.64 5.74 -3.22
N ILE A 19 -8.58 5.85 -2.45
CA ILE A 19 -7.55 4.85 -2.24
C ILE A 19 -7.50 4.60 -0.74
N ILE A 20 -7.90 3.39 -0.36
CA ILE A 20 -7.93 2.92 1.00
C ILE A 20 -6.68 2.09 1.22
N PHE A 21 -5.95 2.37 2.29
CA PHE A 21 -4.90 1.46 2.76
C PHE A 21 -5.17 1.03 4.19
N LYS A 22 -4.98 -0.26 4.46
CA LYS A 22 -5.21 -0.88 5.75
C LYS A 22 -4.00 -1.73 6.14
N LEU A 23 -3.43 -1.46 7.29
CA LEU A 23 -2.35 -2.24 7.87
C LEU A 23 -2.90 -3.08 9.03
N PHE A 24 -2.65 -4.38 9.00
CA PHE A 24 -3.02 -5.32 10.05
C PHE A 24 -1.76 -5.93 10.63
N LYS A 25 -1.72 -6.11 11.95
CA LYS A 25 -0.77 -7.03 12.58
C LYS A 25 -1.29 -8.45 12.40
N LYS A 26 -0.45 -9.38 11.97
CA LYS A 26 -0.90 -10.73 11.61
C LYS A 26 -1.65 -11.41 12.75
N GLY A 27 -2.80 -12.00 12.43
CA GLY A 27 -3.67 -12.65 13.41
C GLY A 27 -4.62 -11.71 14.17
N ILE A 28 -4.54 -10.39 13.92
CA ILE A 28 -5.46 -9.39 14.48
C ILE A 28 -6.47 -9.00 13.40
N ALA A 29 -7.77 -9.07 13.73
CA ALA A 29 -8.84 -8.77 12.79
C ALA A 29 -9.03 -7.27 12.54
N ASP A 30 -8.70 -6.43 13.53
CA ASP A 30 -8.82 -4.98 13.42
C ASP A 30 -7.53 -4.36 12.84
N PRO A 31 -7.66 -3.39 11.92
CA PRO A 31 -6.49 -2.71 11.36
C PRO A 31 -5.86 -1.79 12.42
N VAL A 32 -4.53 -1.80 12.48
CA VAL A 32 -3.77 -0.84 13.30
C VAL A 32 -3.71 0.55 12.64
N VAL A 33 -3.85 0.59 11.31
CA VAL A 33 -3.99 1.82 10.53
C VAL A 33 -5.01 1.58 9.42
N GLU A 34 -5.95 2.50 9.27
CA GLU A 34 -6.87 2.56 8.13
C GLU A 34 -7.08 4.02 7.72
N GLU A 35 -6.72 4.36 6.49
CA GLU A 35 -6.94 5.70 5.94
C GLU A 35 -7.42 5.65 4.49
N THR A 36 -8.06 6.74 4.06
CA THR A 36 -8.49 6.96 2.68
C THR A 36 -7.92 8.26 2.14
N LYS A 37 -7.29 8.21 0.96
CA LYS A 37 -6.77 9.38 0.22
C LYS A 37 -7.29 9.35 -1.22
N SER A 38 -7.36 10.50 -1.88
CA SER A 38 -7.88 10.59 -3.26
C SER A 38 -6.80 10.81 -4.33
N GLY A 39 -5.63 11.35 -3.95
CA GLY A 39 -4.54 11.68 -4.88
C GLY A 39 -3.25 10.94 -4.57
N SER A 40 -2.13 11.44 -5.11
CA SER A 40 -0.79 10.98 -4.73
C SER A 40 -0.50 11.33 -3.27
N PHE A 41 0.16 10.43 -2.54
CA PHE A 41 0.53 10.66 -1.14
C PHE A 41 1.76 9.84 -0.75
N SER A 42 2.36 10.22 0.38
CA SER A 42 3.31 9.42 1.14
C SER A 42 2.76 9.22 2.55
N TYR A 43 2.89 8.02 3.10
CA TYR A 43 2.47 7.71 4.47
C TYR A 43 3.53 6.89 5.19
N ASP A 44 3.94 7.35 6.37
CA ASP A 44 4.94 6.68 7.20
C ASP A 44 4.24 5.84 8.28
N PHE A 45 4.61 4.56 8.36
CA PHE A 45 4.24 3.66 9.44
C PHE A 45 5.41 3.48 10.40
N GLU A 46 5.12 3.58 11.70
CA GLU A 46 6.04 3.18 12.76
C GLU A 46 5.62 1.79 13.27
N LEU A 47 6.49 0.80 13.05
CA LEU A 47 6.18 -0.61 13.27
C LEU A 47 7.01 -1.20 14.41
N GLU A 48 6.44 -2.20 15.06
CA GLU A 48 7.15 -3.01 16.05
C GLU A 48 8.20 -3.87 15.33
N PRO A 49 9.40 -4.05 15.91
CA PRO A 49 10.41 -4.97 15.35
C PRO A 49 9.94 -6.43 15.44
N ASP A 50 10.55 -7.30 14.64
CA ASP A 50 10.28 -8.75 14.62
C ASP A 50 8.78 -9.14 14.53
N THR A 51 7.96 -8.31 13.88
CA THR A 51 6.51 -8.48 13.81
C THR A 51 6.03 -8.65 12.37
N GLU A 52 5.04 -9.51 12.18
CA GLU A 52 4.42 -9.75 10.87
C GLU A 52 3.20 -8.86 10.65
N TYR A 53 3.12 -8.27 9.47
CA TYR A 53 2.04 -7.37 9.06
C TYR A 53 1.51 -7.73 7.68
N ASP A 54 0.23 -7.43 7.47
CA ASP A 54 -0.44 -7.45 6.17
C ASP A 54 -0.91 -6.04 5.82
N LEU A 55 -0.46 -5.52 4.67
CA LEU A 55 -0.86 -4.23 4.12
C LEU A 55 -1.70 -4.46 2.86
N TYR A 56 -2.93 -3.94 2.90
CA TYR A 56 -3.86 -3.95 1.77
C TYR A 56 -4.03 -2.53 1.24
N ILE A 57 -3.88 -2.36 -0.07
CA ILE A 57 -4.11 -1.08 -0.76
C ILE A 57 -5.16 -1.31 -1.84
N ILE A 58 -6.32 -0.70 -1.66
CA ILE A 58 -7.50 -0.84 -2.51
C ILE A 58 -7.79 0.51 -3.14
N GLY A 59 -7.98 0.56 -4.44
CA GLY A 59 -8.30 1.83 -5.07
C GLY A 59 -8.82 1.71 -6.49
N SER A 60 -9.07 2.87 -7.08
CA SER A 60 -9.46 3.02 -8.47
C SER A 60 -8.52 3.98 -9.19
N ASN A 61 -8.22 3.70 -10.46
CA ASN A 61 -7.46 4.64 -11.27
C ASN A 61 -8.37 5.79 -11.75
N PRO A 62 -7.79 6.96 -12.08
CA PRO A 62 -8.55 8.08 -12.65
C PRO A 62 -9.29 7.71 -13.95
N ILE A 63 -10.29 8.50 -14.31
CA ILE A 63 -10.96 8.39 -15.62
C ILE A 63 -10.17 9.21 -16.64
N SER A 64 -9.07 8.66 -17.14
CA SER A 64 -8.26 9.27 -18.21
C SER A 64 -7.54 8.21 -19.06
N GLU A 65 -7.01 8.62 -20.21
CA GLU A 65 -6.26 7.74 -21.11
C GLU A 65 -4.93 7.28 -20.50
N ASN A 66 -4.26 8.16 -19.76
CA ASN A 66 -2.97 7.90 -19.10
C ASN A 66 -3.14 7.42 -17.64
N LYS A 67 -4.31 6.86 -17.30
CA LYS A 67 -4.62 6.45 -15.93
C LYS A 67 -3.70 5.33 -15.46
N ARG A 68 -3.00 5.56 -14.36
CA ARG A 68 -2.26 4.52 -13.65
C ARG A 68 -1.95 4.98 -12.23
N THR A 69 -1.74 4.00 -11.36
CA THR A 69 -1.22 4.24 -10.02
C THR A 69 0.08 3.46 -9.85
N PHE A 70 1.12 4.15 -9.42
CA PHE A 70 2.41 3.56 -9.03
C PHE A 70 2.47 3.49 -7.50
N ILE A 71 2.81 2.31 -6.99
CA ILE A 71 2.87 2.02 -5.55
C ILE A 71 4.26 1.48 -5.25
N LYS A 72 4.91 2.06 -4.24
CA LYS A 72 6.21 1.65 -3.76
C LYS A 72 6.21 1.69 -2.24
N LEU A 73 6.74 0.64 -1.64
CA LEU A 73 7.09 0.60 -0.23
C LEU A 73 8.59 0.83 -0.08
N ASP A 74 8.95 1.85 0.67
CA ASP A 74 10.33 2.08 1.10
C ASP A 74 10.46 1.57 2.54
N HIS A 75 11.39 0.66 2.77
CA HIS A 75 11.61 0.02 4.07
C HIS A 75 13.08 -0.36 4.22
N ASP A 76 13.49 -0.63 5.45
CA ASP A 76 14.82 -1.12 5.73
C ASP A 76 14.77 -2.58 6.18
N HIS A 77 15.33 -3.47 5.35
CA HIS A 77 15.52 -4.90 5.66
C HIS A 77 14.28 -5.74 5.99
N PHE A 78 13.10 -5.43 5.46
CA PHE A 78 11.91 -6.28 5.61
C PHE A 78 11.96 -7.49 4.68
N THR A 79 11.43 -8.61 5.14
CA THR A 79 11.24 -9.82 4.32
C THR A 79 9.79 -9.89 3.88
N PHE A 80 9.54 -9.94 2.58
CA PHE A 80 8.19 -10.08 2.01
C PHE A 80 7.86 -11.55 1.74
N ASP A 81 6.60 -11.91 1.99
CA ASP A 81 6.06 -13.18 1.58
C ASP A 81 6.02 -13.27 0.04
N PRO A 82 6.39 -14.41 -0.58
CA PRO A 82 6.37 -14.58 -2.04
C PRO A 82 5.01 -14.37 -2.70
N THR A 83 3.91 -14.46 -1.95
CA THR A 83 2.55 -14.21 -2.44
C THR A 83 2.19 -12.72 -2.51
N SER A 84 3.03 -11.85 -1.95
CA SER A 84 2.87 -10.39 -2.06
C SER A 84 2.94 -9.92 -3.52
N ASP A 85 2.27 -8.81 -3.81
CA ASP A 85 2.50 -8.08 -5.04
C ASP A 85 3.97 -7.64 -5.13
N LYS A 86 4.43 -7.36 -6.36
CA LYS A 86 5.76 -6.79 -6.57
C LYS A 86 5.88 -5.43 -5.87
N ASN A 87 7.08 -5.12 -5.37
CA ASN A 87 7.41 -3.80 -4.88
C ASN A 87 8.63 -3.26 -5.66
N PRO A 88 8.50 -2.17 -6.44
CA PRO A 88 7.27 -1.42 -6.71
C PRO A 88 6.30 -2.14 -7.67
N VAL A 89 5.04 -1.67 -7.73
CA VAL A 89 4.02 -2.12 -8.69
C VAL A 89 3.32 -0.95 -9.36
N THR A 90 2.92 -1.15 -10.63
CA THR A 90 2.05 -0.23 -11.37
C THR A 90 0.73 -0.91 -11.69
N LYS A 91 -0.39 -0.24 -11.41
CA LYS A 91 -1.74 -0.71 -11.74
C LYS A 91 -2.40 0.23 -12.76
N THR A 92 -2.92 -0.33 -13.85
CA THR A 92 -3.51 0.42 -15.00
C THR A 92 -5.00 0.11 -15.23
N GLY A 93 -5.56 -0.87 -14.52
CA GLY A 93 -6.98 -1.27 -14.61
C GLY A 93 -7.95 -0.23 -14.03
N LYS A 94 -9.26 -0.51 -14.07
CA LYS A 94 -10.27 0.40 -13.48
C LYS A 94 -10.15 0.47 -11.96
N ALA A 95 -10.02 -0.69 -11.32
CA ALA A 95 -9.80 -0.86 -9.89
C ALA A 95 -8.60 -1.77 -9.67
N TYR A 96 -8.05 -1.74 -8.46
CA TYR A 96 -6.95 -2.60 -8.05
C TYR A 96 -7.02 -2.94 -6.58
N LEU A 97 -6.45 -4.11 -6.28
CA LEU A 97 -6.01 -4.53 -4.95
C LEU A 97 -4.51 -4.78 -5.06
N VAL A 98 -3.76 -4.30 -4.06
CA VAL A 98 -2.35 -4.62 -3.84
C VAL A 98 -2.20 -5.16 -2.44
N THR A 99 -1.50 -6.27 -2.30
CA THR A 99 -1.28 -6.93 -1.01
C THR A 99 0.20 -7.11 -0.74
N TYR A 100 0.62 -6.76 0.47
CA TYR A 100 1.97 -7.00 0.97
C TYR A 100 1.89 -7.67 2.33
N SER A 101 2.42 -8.87 2.44
CA SER A 101 2.64 -9.55 3.72
C SER A 101 4.14 -9.54 4.00
N PHE A 102 4.56 -9.03 5.15
CA PHE A 102 5.99 -8.87 5.46
C PHE A 102 6.30 -8.98 6.95
N ASN A 103 7.53 -9.39 7.25
CA ASN A 103 8.12 -9.35 8.58
C ASN A 103 9.11 -8.19 8.67
N THR A 104 9.08 -7.44 9.78
CA THR A 104 9.90 -6.24 9.98
C THR A 104 11.37 -6.50 10.32
N ASN A 105 11.74 -7.76 10.58
CA ASN A 105 13.06 -8.21 11.08
C ASN A 105 13.70 -7.16 12.01
#